data_AF-A0A4P5VHI5-F1
#
_entry.id   AF-A0A4P5VHI5-F1
#
_cell.length_a   1.000
_cell.length_b   1.000
_cell.length_c   1.000
_cell.angle_alpha   90.00
_cell.angle_beta   90.00
_cell.angle_gamma   90.00
#
_symmetry.space_group_name_H-M   'P 1'
#
loop_
_entity.id
_entity.type
_entity.pdbx_description
1 polymer ?
#
loop_
_entity_poly.entity_id
_entity_poly.type
_entity_poly.pdbx_seq_one_letter_code
_entity_poly.pdbx_strand_id
1 'polypeptide(L)'
;MAALLGVGLTTLQRWRRQFAGVGDGLDGRKGSHRLVSHRLTDEERQRILLTCNQPEFAALQPGQIVPILADRGLYIGSERSFYRVLHDHGQAHRRGRARPPQEPRPVPRLQA
;
A
#
# COMPACT_ATOMS: atom_id res chain seq x y z
N MET A 1 36.69 -1.35 -22.84
CA MET A 1 35.60 -1.97 -22.05
C MET A 1 34.58 -0.95 -21.52
N ALA A 2 34.95 0.06 -20.70
CA ALA A 2 33.97 1.05 -20.21
C ALA A 2 33.32 1.89 -21.33
N ALA A 3 34.13 2.40 -22.27
CA ALA A 3 33.65 3.18 -23.41
C ALA A 3 32.78 2.36 -24.40
N LEU A 4 33.04 1.05 -24.52
CA LEU A 4 32.24 0.13 -25.34
C LEU A 4 30.83 -0.11 -24.75
N LEU A 5 30.70 0.02 -23.43
CA LEU A 5 29.45 -0.17 -22.70
C LEU A 5 28.70 1.16 -22.47
N GLY A 6 29.21 2.28 -22.98
CA GLY A 6 28.59 3.60 -22.79
C GLY A 6 28.56 4.08 -21.33
N VAL A 7 29.38 3.51 -20.45
CA VAL A 7 29.42 3.85 -19.02
C VAL A 7 30.74 4.51 -18.64
N GLY A 8 30.68 5.45 -17.69
CA GLY A 8 31.86 6.08 -17.13
C GLY A 8 32.80 5.06 -16.47
N LEU A 9 34.12 5.29 -16.56
CA LEU A 9 35.15 4.42 -16.00
C LEU A 9 34.95 4.18 -14.50
N THR A 10 34.55 5.21 -13.76
CA THR A 10 34.27 5.17 -12.32
C THR A 10 33.06 4.29 -11.98
N THR A 11 32.02 4.29 -12.83
CA THR A 11 30.85 3.41 -12.71
C THR A 11 31.26 1.95 -12.90
N LEU A 12 32.07 1.65 -13.92
CA LEU A 12 32.55 0.30 -14.17
C LEU A 12 33.45 -0.21 -13.03
N GLN A 13 34.34 0.63 -12.50
CA GLN A 13 35.19 0.28 -11.36
C GLN A 13 34.37 0.03 -10.09
N ARG A 14 33.36 0.86 -9.81
CA ARG A 14 32.46 0.67 -8.66
C ARG A 14 31.69 -0.63 -8.76
N TRP A 15 31.10 -0.92 -9.91
CA TRP A 15 30.39 -2.18 -10.15
C TRP A 15 31.33 -3.38 -10.03
N ARG A 16 32.52 -3.34 -10.65
CA ARG A 16 33.50 -4.42 -10.51
C ARG A 16 33.88 -4.68 -9.06
N ARG A 17 34.04 -3.64 -8.23
CA ARG A 17 34.28 -3.81 -6.77
C ARG A 17 33.07 -4.41 -6.06
N GLN A 18 31.86 -3.96 -6.39
CA GLN A 18 30.61 -4.44 -5.81
C GLN A 18 30.30 -5.90 -6.18
N PHE A 19 30.69 -6.35 -7.38
CA PHE A 19 30.59 -7.74 -7.84
C PHE A 19 31.79 -8.62 -7.42
N ALA A 20 32.94 -8.03 -7.05
CA ALA A 20 34.16 -8.78 -6.70
C ALA A 20 34.41 -8.92 -5.19
N GLY A 21 33.65 -8.25 -4.31
CA GLY A 21 33.81 -8.40 -2.86
C GLY A 21 32.64 -7.87 -2.03
N VAL A 22 32.11 -8.72 -1.14
CA VAL A 22 31.18 -8.47 0.00
C VAL A 22 29.94 -7.60 -0.30
N GLY A 23 29.62 -7.39 -1.57
CA GLY A 23 28.34 -6.87 -2.02
C GLY A 23 27.58 -8.00 -2.69
N ASP A 24 26.31 -8.15 -2.38
CA ASP A 24 25.36 -9.08 -3.01
C ASP A 24 25.07 -8.77 -4.50
N GLY A 25 25.76 -7.78 -5.10
CA GLY A 25 25.51 -7.32 -6.46
C GLY A 25 24.13 -6.68 -6.65
N LEU A 26 23.40 -6.39 -5.57
CA LEU A 26 22.05 -5.83 -5.65
C LEU A 26 22.09 -4.31 -5.87
N ASP A 27 21.09 -3.82 -6.61
CA ASP A 27 20.87 -2.38 -6.80
C ASP A 27 20.43 -1.72 -5.50
N GLY A 28 21.39 -1.08 -4.80
CA GLY A 28 21.19 -0.37 -3.54
C GLY A 28 20.22 0.82 -3.62
N ARG A 29 19.74 1.20 -4.81
CA ARG A 29 18.69 2.22 -4.96
C ARG A 29 17.34 1.75 -4.37
N LYS A 30 17.06 0.44 -4.38
CA LYS A 30 15.80 -0.14 -3.91
C LYS A 30 15.80 -0.56 -2.42
N GLY A 31 16.87 -0.27 -1.68
CA GLY A 31 17.01 -0.66 -0.26
C GLY A 31 17.30 0.50 0.70
N SER A 32 17.21 1.76 0.24
CA SER A 32 17.44 2.92 1.10
C SER A 32 16.41 2.94 2.24
N HIS A 33 16.86 2.82 3.49
CA HIS A 33 16.05 2.97 4.70
C HIS A 33 15.58 4.42 4.82
N ARG A 34 14.56 4.80 4.05
CA ARG A 34 13.94 6.11 4.14
C ARG A 34 12.96 6.07 5.32
N LEU A 35 13.40 6.58 6.47
CA LEU A 35 12.52 6.80 7.62
C LEU A 35 11.60 7.98 7.30
N VAL A 36 10.34 7.68 7.00
CA VAL A 36 9.30 8.70 6.83
C VAL A 36 8.76 9.04 8.21
N SER A 37 8.96 10.28 8.67
CA SER A 37 8.58 10.71 10.03
C SER A 37 7.09 10.54 10.33
N HIS A 38 6.24 10.54 9.30
CA HIS A 38 4.78 10.33 9.42
C HIS A 38 4.36 8.88 9.11
N ARG A 39 5.28 7.92 9.20
CA ARG A 39 4.93 6.51 9.06
C ARG A 39 4.17 6.08 10.31
N LEU A 40 2.95 5.54 10.13
CA LEU A 40 2.24 4.89 11.23
C LEU A 40 3.10 3.80 11.82
N THR A 41 3.26 3.87 13.14
CA THR A 41 3.85 2.84 13.98
C THR A 41 3.01 1.56 13.91
N ASP A 42 3.62 0.43 14.24
CA ASP A 42 2.91 -0.85 14.25
C ASP A 42 1.78 -0.88 15.31
N GLU A 43 1.95 -0.14 16.40
CA GLU A 43 0.94 0.07 17.44
C GLU A 43 -0.29 0.82 16.91
N GLU A 44 -0.08 1.91 16.16
CA GLU A 44 -1.17 2.67 15.53
C GLU A 44 -1.88 1.83 14.47
N ARG A 45 -1.13 1.05 13.66
CA ARG A 45 -1.69 0.11 12.69
C ARG A 45 -2.59 -0.92 13.38
N GLN A 46 -2.12 -1.49 14.49
CA GLN A 46 -2.88 -2.45 15.27
C GLN A 46 -4.14 -1.81 15.87
N ARG A 47 -4.05 -0.57 16.36
CA ARG A 47 -5.20 0.17 16.86
C ARG A 47 -6.25 0.40 15.78
N ILE A 48 -5.84 0.74 14.56
CA ILE A 48 -6.74 0.84 13.39
C ILE A 48 -7.47 -0.49 13.15
N LEU A 49 -6.74 -1.60 13.12
CA LEU A 49 -7.33 -2.92 12.90
C LEU A 49 -8.31 -3.30 13.99
N LEU A 50 -7.96 -3.07 15.27
CA LEU A 50 -8.83 -3.37 16.39
C LEU A 50 -10.13 -2.56 16.28
N THR A 51 -10.04 -1.26 16.04
CA THR A 51 -11.21 -0.39 15.87
C THR A 51 -12.08 -0.87 14.70
N CYS A 52 -11.49 -1.19 13.55
CA CYS A 52 -12.24 -1.69 12.38
C CYS A 52 -12.87 -3.07 12.58
N ASN A 53 -12.39 -3.88 13.53
CA ASN A 53 -12.93 -5.20 13.84
C ASN A 53 -13.91 -5.18 15.03
N GLN A 54 -14.11 -4.05 15.70
CA GLN A 54 -15.16 -3.92 16.70
C GLN A 54 -16.55 -4.07 16.06
N PRO A 55 -17.52 -4.69 16.75
CA PRO A 55 -18.85 -4.95 16.20
C PRO A 55 -19.58 -3.68 15.74
N GLU A 56 -19.32 -2.55 16.41
CA GLU A 56 -19.87 -1.23 16.05
C GLU A 56 -19.41 -0.76 14.65
N PHE A 57 -18.16 -1.04 14.28
CA PHE A 57 -17.52 -0.57 13.05
C PHE A 57 -17.35 -1.67 12.00
N ALA A 58 -17.64 -2.93 12.33
CA ALA A 58 -17.42 -4.08 11.46
C ALA A 58 -18.13 -3.94 10.10
N ALA A 59 -19.34 -3.36 10.10
CA ALA A 59 -20.15 -3.12 8.90
C ALA A 59 -19.88 -1.76 8.22
N LEU A 60 -19.12 -0.86 8.86
CA LEU A 60 -18.89 0.51 8.38
C LEU A 60 -17.64 0.59 7.51
N GLN A 61 -17.65 1.55 6.58
CA GLN A 61 -16.49 1.84 5.73
C GLN A 61 -15.52 2.79 6.44
N PRO A 62 -14.22 2.77 6.12
CA PRO A 62 -13.23 3.70 6.71
C PRO A 62 -13.63 5.17 6.62
N GLY A 63 -14.24 5.59 5.50
CA GLY A 63 -14.75 6.96 5.33
C GLY A 63 -15.91 7.33 6.27
N GLN A 64 -16.59 6.36 6.87
CA GLN A 64 -17.61 6.57 7.91
C GLN A 64 -17.02 6.45 9.32
N ILE A 65 -16.05 5.55 9.52
CA ILE A 65 -15.39 5.33 10.81
C ILE A 65 -14.59 6.56 11.24
N VAL A 66 -13.84 7.18 10.32
CA VAL A 66 -12.97 8.32 10.64
C VAL A 66 -13.75 9.53 11.19
N PRO A 67 -14.86 9.98 10.57
CA PRO A 67 -15.71 11.02 11.16
C PRO A 67 -16.23 10.66 12.56
N ILE A 68 -16.74 9.43 12.76
CA ILE A 68 -17.26 9.00 14.07
C ILE A 68 -16.17 9.03 15.15
N LEU A 69 -14.95 8.64 14.81
CA LEU A 69 -13.80 8.72 15.71
C LEU A 69 -13.43 10.18 16.02
N ALA A 70 -13.46 11.05 15.00
CA ALA A 70 -13.20 12.48 15.17
C ALA A 70 -14.25 13.14 16.09
N ASP A 71 -15.52 12.79 15.95
CA ASP A 71 -16.61 13.26 16.82
C ASP A 71 -16.41 12.81 18.28
N ARG A 72 -15.78 11.65 18.49
CA ARG A 72 -15.37 11.15 19.81
C ARG A 72 -14.05 11.76 20.32
N GLY A 73 -13.43 12.66 19.56
CA GLY A 73 -12.13 13.26 19.88
C GLY A 73 -10.94 12.32 19.72
N LEU A 74 -11.10 11.18 19.03
CA LEU A 74 -10.07 10.17 18.85
C LEU A 74 -9.47 10.25 17.44
N TYR A 75 -8.22 10.72 17.34
CA TYR A 75 -7.48 10.72 16.08
C TYR A 75 -6.42 9.61 16.05
N ILE A 76 -6.61 8.62 15.17
CA ILE A 76 -5.64 7.53 14.95
C ILE A 76 -4.89 7.72 13.62
N GLY A 77 -5.53 8.40 12.65
CA GLY A 77 -4.92 8.68 11.34
C GLY A 77 -5.96 9.13 10.32
N SER A 78 -5.49 9.47 9.12
CA SER A 78 -6.36 9.87 8.00
C SER A 78 -7.09 8.67 7.39
N GLU A 79 -8.19 8.93 6.67
CA GLU A 79 -8.93 7.91 5.91
C GLU A 79 -8.01 7.08 4.98
N ARG A 80 -7.08 7.75 4.29
CA ARG A 80 -6.07 7.08 3.46
C ARG A 80 -5.19 6.11 4.25
N SER A 81 -4.88 6.44 5.49
CA SER A 81 -4.08 5.58 6.37
C SER A 81 -4.86 4.32 6.76
N PHE A 82 -6.15 4.46 7.06
CA PHE A 82 -7.03 3.32 7.33
C PHE A 82 -7.11 2.39 6.12
N TYR A 83 -7.34 2.92 4.92
CA TYR A 83 -7.34 2.10 3.70
C TYR A 83 -6.01 1.39 3.49
N ARG A 84 -4.87 2.06 3.66
CA ARG A 84 -3.55 1.43 3.52
C ARG A 84 -3.38 0.26 4.47
N VAL A 85 -3.72 0.43 5.76
CA VAL A 85 -3.61 -0.65 6.75
C VAL A 85 -4.58 -1.80 6.43
N LEU A 86 -5.82 -1.50 6.06
CA LEU A 86 -6.78 -2.53 5.67
C LEU A 86 -6.36 -3.26 4.39
N HIS A 87 -5.73 -2.59 3.43
CA HIS A 87 -5.17 -3.22 2.23
C HIS A 87 -3.98 -4.12 2.57
N ASP A 88 -3.05 -3.66 3.40
CA ASP A 88 -1.89 -4.45 3.86
C ASP A 88 -2.36 -5.76 4.53
N HIS A 89 -3.48 -5.72 5.26
CA HIS A 89 -4.06 -6.87 5.96
C HIS A 89 -5.14 -7.64 5.16
N GLY A 90 -5.40 -7.27 3.90
CA GLY A 90 -6.44 -7.92 3.10
C GLY A 90 -7.85 -7.77 3.68
N GLN A 91 -8.13 -6.74 4.46
CA GLN A 91 -9.44 -6.43 5.07
C GLN A 91 -10.18 -5.29 4.36
N ALA A 92 -9.62 -4.76 3.27
CA ALA A 92 -10.23 -3.77 2.40
C ALA A 92 -11.31 -4.35 1.46
N HIS A 93 -12.09 -5.32 1.96
CA HIS A 93 -13.23 -5.89 1.24
C HIS A 93 -14.46 -5.01 1.41
N ARG A 94 -15.42 -5.13 0.49
CA ARG A 94 -16.69 -4.42 0.56
C ARG A 94 -17.47 -4.92 1.79
N ARG A 95 -17.67 -4.06 2.79
CA ARG A 95 -18.39 -4.39 4.04
C ARG A 95 -19.92 -4.19 3.95
N GLY A 96 -20.41 -3.70 2.81
CA GLY A 96 -21.83 -3.44 2.57
C GLY A 96 -22.54 -4.56 1.82
N ARG A 97 -23.87 -4.65 1.98
CA ARG A 97 -24.75 -5.64 1.35
C ARG A 97 -24.98 -5.43 -0.17
N ALA A 98 -24.40 -4.38 -0.74
CA ALA A 98 -24.58 -4.04 -2.14
C ALA A 98 -24.00 -5.13 -3.05
N ARG A 99 -24.83 -5.61 -3.99
CA ARG A 99 -24.45 -6.63 -4.98
C ARG A 99 -23.22 -6.14 -5.77
N PRO A 100 -22.24 -7.01 -6.07
CA PRO A 100 -21.15 -6.62 -6.97
C PRO A 100 -21.72 -6.20 -8.33
N PRO A 101 -21.02 -5.31 -9.06
CA PRO A 101 -21.38 -4.98 -10.44
C PRO A 101 -21.53 -6.27 -11.24
N GLN A 102 -22.68 -6.45 -11.88
CA GLN A 102 -22.90 -7.57 -12.80
C GLN A 102 -22.45 -7.15 -14.19
N GLU A 103 -21.88 -8.09 -14.95
CA GLU A 103 -21.60 -7.86 -16.36
C GLU A 103 -22.90 -7.49 -17.09
N PRO A 104 -22.86 -6.49 -17.99
CA PRO A 104 -24.02 -6.10 -18.77
C PRO A 104 -24.51 -7.30 -19.58
N ARG A 105 -25.81 -7.60 -19.49
CA ARG A 105 -26.40 -8.66 -20.32
C ARG A 105 -26.17 -8.34 -21.80
N PRO A 106 -25.81 -9.33 -22.63
CA PRO A 106 -25.68 -9.11 -24.05
C PRO A 106 -27.00 -8.60 -24.62
N VAL A 107 -26.94 -7.48 -25.35
CA VAL A 107 -28.11 -6.89 -25.99
C VAL A 107 -28.54 -7.77 -27.18
N PRO A 108 -29.81 -8.22 -27.26
CA PRO A 108 -30.27 -8.98 -28.41
C PRO A 108 -30.31 -8.05 -29.63
N ARG A 109 -29.58 -8.41 -30.69
CA ARG A 109 -29.70 -7.77 -32.00
C ARG A 109 -30.93 -8.31 -32.71
N LEU A 110 -31.89 -7.44 -33.02
CA LEU A 110 -32.96 -7.77 -33.96
C LEU A 110 -32.31 -8.00 -35.33
N GLN A 111 -32.50 -9.19 -35.91
CA GLN A 111 -32.19 -9.43 -37.31
C GLN A 111 -33.39 -8.99 -38.14
N ALA A 112 -33.12 -8.18 -39.16
CA ALA A 112 -34.11 -7.69 -40.13
C ALA A 112 -34.32 -8.73 -41.24
#